data_AF-A0A2W4QIW3-F1
#
_entry.id   AF-A0A2W4QIW3-F1
#
_cell.length_a   1.000
_cell.length_b   1.000
_cell.length_c   1.000
_cell.angle_alpha   90.00
_cell.angle_beta   90.00
_cell.angle_gamma   90.00
#
_symmetry.space_group_name_H-M   'P 1'
#
loop_
_entity.id
_entity.type
_entity.pdbx_description
1 polymer ?
#
loop_
_entity_poly.entity_id
_entity_poly.type
_entity_poly.pdbx_seq_one_letter_code
_entity_poly.pdbx_strand_id
1 'polypeptide(L)'
;MTQTFTKTPGWLDWYQNPSKPQFKLPPGAVDAHCHVFGPGDKFPYAPERKYTPCDASKEQLFALRDHLGFARNVIVQATCHGADNRAMVDACLSSSGKARGVATVRRSVTDEELKALHEAGVRGVRFNFVKRLVDFTPRDELMEIAGRISKLGWHVVIYFEAQDLPELWDFFTSLPTIVVVDHMGRPNVDKPIDGPEFQLFLKFMREH
;
A
#
# COMPACT_ATOMS: atom_id res chain seq x y z
N MET A 1 22.48 20.24 -0.08
CA MET A 1 21.91 20.48 -1.42
C MET A 1 20.56 19.78 -1.45
N THR A 2 19.46 20.52 -1.49
CA THR A 2 18.11 19.95 -1.65
C THR A 2 18.09 19.18 -2.96
N GLN A 3 17.90 17.86 -2.93
CA GLN A 3 17.64 17.11 -4.16
C GLN A 3 16.33 17.63 -4.73
N THR A 4 16.42 18.46 -5.77
CA THR A 4 15.27 18.89 -6.55
C THR A 4 14.84 17.72 -7.42
N PHE A 5 13.70 17.11 -7.11
CA PHE A 5 13.08 16.12 -7.98
C PHE A 5 12.17 16.82 -9.00
N THR A 6 12.03 16.23 -10.18
CA THR A 6 11.10 16.72 -11.21
C THR A 6 9.83 15.89 -11.18
N LYS A 7 8.69 16.54 -10.88
CA LYS A 7 7.37 15.91 -10.96
C LYS A 7 7.10 15.40 -12.37
N THR A 8 6.48 14.22 -12.51
CA THR A 8 6.14 13.66 -13.83
C THR A 8 5.22 14.62 -14.59
N PRO A 9 5.48 14.93 -15.87
CA PRO A 9 4.60 15.77 -16.67
C PRO A 9 3.17 15.22 -16.68
N GLY A 10 2.18 16.10 -16.47
CA GLY A 10 0.77 15.72 -16.43
C GLY A 10 0.32 15.00 -15.15
N TRP A 11 1.18 14.88 -14.13
CA TRP A 11 0.75 14.37 -12.83
C TRP A 11 -0.34 15.25 -12.23
N LEU A 12 -1.48 14.63 -11.90
CA LEU A 12 -2.59 15.29 -11.24
C LEU A 12 -2.35 15.27 -9.73
N ASP A 13 -2.23 16.45 -9.15
CA ASP A 13 -2.17 16.61 -7.70
C ASP A 13 -3.54 16.29 -7.10
N TRP A 14 -3.57 15.91 -5.81
CA TRP A 14 -4.85 15.69 -5.14
C TRP A 14 -5.62 17.02 -5.03
N TYR A 15 -6.95 16.92 -4.95
CA TYR A 15 -7.79 18.11 -4.84
C TYR A 15 -7.57 18.82 -3.50
N GLN A 16 -7.20 20.09 -3.53
CA GLN A 16 -6.80 20.85 -2.33
C GLN A 16 -7.97 21.31 -1.44
N ASN A 17 -9.19 21.33 -1.98
CA ASN A 17 -10.36 21.88 -1.28
C ASN A 17 -11.50 20.85 -1.15
N PRO A 18 -11.26 19.62 -0.65
CA PRO A 18 -12.27 18.59 -0.61
C PRO A 18 -13.52 19.04 0.15
N SER A 19 -14.70 18.75 -0.40
CA SER A 19 -15.95 18.99 0.32
C SER A 19 -16.01 18.15 1.59
N LYS A 20 -16.81 18.59 2.57
CA LYS A 20 -17.06 17.79 3.76
C LYS A 20 -18.04 16.65 3.41
N PRO A 21 -17.72 15.38 3.71
CA PRO A 21 -18.65 14.28 3.45
C PRO A 21 -19.98 14.47 4.19
N GLN A 22 -21.10 14.18 3.51
CA GLN A 22 -22.42 14.13 4.16
C GLN A 22 -22.56 12.88 5.04
N PHE A 23 -21.95 11.77 4.62
CA PHE A 23 -21.90 10.55 5.40
C PHE A 23 -21.02 10.73 6.63
N LYS A 24 -21.59 10.53 7.82
CA LYS A 24 -20.86 10.58 9.08
C LYS A 24 -20.28 9.21 9.41
N LEU A 25 -18.96 9.14 9.46
CA LEU A 25 -18.26 7.92 9.83
C LEU A 25 -18.54 7.54 11.29
N PRO A 26 -18.63 6.23 11.60
CA PRO A 26 -18.75 5.77 12.99
C PRO A 26 -17.45 6.07 13.76
N PRO A 27 -17.52 6.23 15.10
CA PRO A 27 -16.33 6.36 15.94
C PRO A 27 -15.34 5.22 15.70
N GLY A 28 -14.05 5.56 15.58
CA GLY A 28 -12.99 4.58 15.35
C GLY A 28 -12.80 4.15 13.89
N ALA A 29 -13.53 4.76 12.93
CA ALA A 29 -13.35 4.49 11.51
C ALA A 29 -11.88 4.64 11.06
N VAL A 30 -11.46 3.72 10.17
CA VAL A 30 -10.09 3.63 9.66
C VAL A 30 -10.11 3.84 8.16
N ASP A 31 -9.32 4.81 7.69
CA ASP A 31 -8.95 4.87 6.28
C ASP A 31 -7.82 3.86 6.06
N ALA A 32 -8.17 2.70 5.54
CA ALA A 32 -7.29 1.54 5.48
C ALA A 32 -6.36 1.50 4.25
N HIS A 33 -6.38 2.52 3.39
CA HIS A 33 -5.48 2.57 2.25
C HIS A 33 -5.21 4.02 1.81
N CYS A 34 -4.12 4.59 2.32
CA CYS A 34 -3.64 5.92 1.96
C CYS A 34 -2.11 5.94 1.82
N HIS A 35 -1.56 7.05 1.32
CA HIS A 35 -0.13 7.20 1.09
C HIS A 35 0.37 8.55 1.59
N VAL A 36 1.69 8.62 1.84
CA VAL A 36 2.45 9.86 1.93
C VAL A 36 3.47 9.88 0.80
N PHE A 37 3.77 11.07 0.27
CA PHE A 37 4.78 11.28 -0.76
C PHE A 37 5.79 12.31 -0.24
N GLY A 38 7.04 11.92 -0.12
CA GLY A 38 8.10 12.80 0.36
C GLY A 38 7.84 13.30 1.79
N PRO A 39 8.28 14.53 2.14
CA PRO A 39 8.87 15.51 1.23
C PRO A 39 10.17 15.03 0.57
N GLY A 40 10.33 15.24 -0.74
CA GLY A 40 11.42 14.64 -1.51
C GLY A 40 12.83 15.10 -1.12
N ASP A 41 12.94 16.23 -0.41
CA ASP A 41 14.19 16.75 0.16
C ASP A 41 14.63 16.01 1.43
N LYS A 42 13.69 15.40 2.16
CA LYS A 42 13.92 14.59 3.37
C LYS A 42 13.88 13.09 3.09
N PHE A 43 12.92 12.69 2.26
CA PHE A 43 12.67 11.32 1.85
C PHE A 43 12.71 11.26 0.33
N PRO A 44 13.91 11.10 -0.27
CA PRO A 44 14.05 11.04 -1.71
C PRO A 44 13.15 9.98 -2.36
N TYR A 45 12.66 10.29 -3.55
CA TYR A 45 11.95 9.31 -4.36
C TYR A 45 12.93 8.28 -4.95
N ALA A 46 12.49 7.03 -5.06
CA ALA A 46 13.31 5.93 -5.53
C ALA A 46 13.81 6.16 -6.96
N PRO A 47 15.08 5.86 -7.28
CA PRO A 47 15.62 5.97 -8.64
C PRO A 47 14.81 5.16 -9.68
N GLU A 48 14.31 3.99 -9.30
CA GLU A 48 13.57 3.05 -10.16
C GLU A 48 12.07 3.38 -10.33
N ARG A 49 11.58 4.45 -9.71
CA ARG A 49 10.15 4.82 -9.74
C ARG A 49 9.63 5.00 -11.17
N LYS A 50 8.39 4.57 -11.41
CA LYS A 50 7.71 4.77 -12.71
C LYS A 50 6.99 6.13 -12.81
N TYR A 51 6.88 6.86 -11.70
CA TYR A 51 6.31 8.22 -11.64
C TYR A 51 6.95 9.00 -10.49
N THR A 52 6.94 10.34 -10.60
CA THR A 52 7.30 11.26 -9.53
C THR A 52 6.07 12.12 -9.20
N PRO A 53 5.48 11.97 -8.00
CA PRO A 53 4.32 12.76 -7.60
C PRO A 53 4.74 14.18 -7.14
N CYS A 54 3.76 15.01 -6.79
CA CYS A 54 3.98 16.12 -5.85
C CYS A 54 4.23 15.57 -4.44
N ASP A 55 4.90 16.36 -3.60
CA ASP A 55 5.00 16.04 -2.17
C ASP A 55 3.61 16.09 -1.52
N ALA A 56 3.30 15.08 -0.73
CA ALA A 56 2.08 14.89 0.06
C ALA A 56 2.49 14.45 1.48
N SER A 57 2.70 15.44 2.35
CA SER A 57 3.25 15.24 3.69
C SER A 57 2.31 14.49 4.64
N LYS A 58 2.87 13.93 5.73
CA LYS A 58 2.10 13.33 6.82
C LYS A 58 1.16 14.35 7.48
N GLU A 59 1.57 15.61 7.60
CA GLU A 59 0.73 16.68 8.16
C GLU A 59 -0.51 16.90 7.29
N GLN A 60 -0.35 16.92 5.96
CA GLN A 60 -1.47 17.02 5.02
C GLN A 60 -2.38 15.80 5.09
N LEU A 61 -1.82 14.59 5.21
CA LEU A 61 -2.60 13.36 5.40
C LEU A 61 -3.42 13.41 6.69
N PHE A 62 -2.84 13.85 7.81
CA PHE A 62 -3.55 13.93 9.09
C PHE A 62 -4.65 14.99 9.06
N ALA A 63 -4.40 16.15 8.43
CA ALA A 63 -5.42 17.16 8.21
C ALA A 63 -6.57 16.62 7.36
N LEU A 64 -6.26 15.85 6.31
CA LEU A 64 -7.28 15.20 5.48
C LEU A 64 -8.07 14.14 6.26
N ARG A 65 -7.40 13.29 7.07
CA ARG A 65 -8.05 12.31 7.96
C ARG A 65 -9.09 13.01 8.84
N ASP A 66 -8.69 14.09 9.50
CA ASP A 66 -9.54 14.82 10.43
C ASP A 66 -10.69 15.52 9.70
N HIS A 67 -10.44 16.11 8.52
CA HIS A 67 -11.47 16.73 7.67
C HIS A 67 -12.55 15.74 7.21
N LEU A 68 -12.13 14.54 6.80
CA LEU A 68 -13.03 13.47 6.37
C LEU A 68 -13.74 12.75 7.54
N GLY A 69 -13.28 12.97 8.77
CA GLY A 69 -13.87 12.40 9.99
C GLY A 69 -13.37 10.99 10.34
N PHE A 70 -12.25 10.55 9.76
CA PHE A 70 -11.62 9.29 10.14
C PHE A 70 -10.89 9.41 11.48
N ALA A 71 -10.83 8.32 12.23
CA ALA A 71 -10.08 8.28 13.49
C ALA A 71 -8.62 7.83 13.29
N ARG A 72 -8.36 7.00 12.28
CA ARG A 72 -7.07 6.31 12.06
C ARG A 72 -6.78 6.12 10.57
N ASN A 73 -5.51 5.83 10.27
CA ASN A 73 -5.04 5.48 8.93
C ASN A 73 -4.27 4.15 8.92
N VAL A 74 -4.32 3.45 7.79
CA VAL A 74 -3.27 2.51 7.38
C VAL A 74 -2.51 3.15 6.22
N ILE A 75 -1.24 3.48 6.47
CA ILE A 75 -0.37 4.18 5.52
C ILE A 75 0.42 3.13 4.76
N VAL A 76 0.10 2.99 3.48
CA VAL A 76 0.69 2.00 2.59
C VAL A 76 1.89 2.62 1.88
N GLN A 77 3.02 1.91 1.89
CA GLN A 77 4.22 2.33 1.18
C GLN A 77 3.92 2.58 -0.31
N ALA A 78 4.25 3.79 -0.76
CA ALA A 78 4.06 4.19 -2.15
C ALA A 78 5.22 3.73 -3.02
N THR A 79 4.92 3.24 -4.23
CA THR A 79 5.94 2.73 -5.15
C THR A 79 6.93 3.81 -5.62
N CYS A 80 6.59 5.10 -5.52
CA CYS A 80 7.51 6.19 -5.80
C CYS A 80 8.68 6.27 -4.79
N HIS A 81 8.57 5.62 -3.62
CA HIS A 81 9.66 5.47 -2.65
C HIS A 81 10.31 4.08 -2.69
N GLY A 82 9.86 3.18 -3.56
CA GLY A 82 10.42 1.82 -3.65
C GLY A 82 10.38 1.10 -2.29
N ALA A 83 11.48 0.45 -1.92
CA ALA A 83 11.65 -0.20 -0.61
C ALA A 83 12.20 0.73 0.49
N ASP A 84 12.37 2.02 0.21
CA ASP A 84 12.72 3.01 1.24
C ASP A 84 11.45 3.43 1.99
N ASN A 85 11.19 2.76 3.11
CA ASN A 85 9.97 2.96 3.90
C ASN A 85 10.01 4.21 4.82
N ARG A 86 11.08 5.03 4.77
CA ARG A 86 11.31 6.09 5.77
C ARG A 86 10.18 7.13 5.84
N ALA A 87 9.61 7.54 4.71
CA ALA A 87 8.49 8.49 4.70
C ALA A 87 7.24 7.91 5.40
N MET A 88 6.88 6.67 5.09
CA MET A 88 5.76 5.97 5.71
C MET A 88 6.00 5.70 7.21
N VAL A 89 7.22 5.29 7.58
CA VAL A 89 7.63 5.06 8.97
C VAL A 89 7.56 6.35 9.79
N ASP A 90 8.08 7.46 9.26
CA ASP A 90 7.99 8.78 9.90
C ASP A 90 6.54 9.20 10.13
N ALA A 91 5.66 8.97 9.14
CA ALA A 91 4.23 9.21 9.29
C ALA A 91 3.60 8.32 10.38
N CYS A 92 3.94 7.02 10.44
CA CYS A 92 3.42 6.12 11.47
C CYS A 92 3.83 6.57 12.89
N LEU A 93 5.12 6.88 13.09
CA LEU A 93 5.66 7.34 14.37
C LEU A 93 5.05 8.68 14.82
N SER A 94 4.76 9.57 13.86
CA SER A 94 4.20 10.89 14.13
C SER A 94 2.68 10.91 14.36
N SER A 95 2.01 9.77 14.17
CA SER A 95 0.54 9.68 14.23
C SER A 95 -0.05 9.67 15.65
N SER A 96 0.80 9.68 16.68
CA SER A 96 0.40 9.47 18.08
C SER A 96 -0.45 8.20 18.28
N GLY A 97 -0.05 7.10 17.62
CA GLY A 97 -0.74 5.81 17.69
C GLY A 97 -2.00 5.69 16.84
N LYS A 98 -2.28 6.68 15.98
CA LYS A 98 -3.45 6.67 15.08
C LYS A 98 -3.16 6.06 13.70
N ALA A 99 -1.94 5.59 13.43
CA ALA A 99 -1.59 4.96 12.18
C ALA A 99 -0.89 3.61 12.35
N ARG A 100 -1.11 2.73 11.37
CA ARG A 100 -0.30 1.53 11.10
C ARG A 100 0.24 1.60 9.68
N GLY A 101 1.29 0.83 9.41
CA GLY A 101 1.97 0.82 8.11
C GLY A 101 1.85 -0.50 7.36
N VAL A 102 1.96 -0.43 6.03
CA VAL A 102 2.24 -1.57 5.15
C VAL A 102 3.50 -1.25 4.35
N ALA A 103 4.55 -2.05 4.50
CA ALA A 103 5.87 -1.78 3.92
C ALA A 103 6.07 -2.42 2.54
N THR A 104 7.08 -1.96 1.82
CA THR A 104 7.70 -2.72 0.72
C THR A 104 9.11 -3.10 1.14
N VAL A 105 9.46 -4.38 1.04
CA VAL A 105 10.78 -4.90 1.42
C VAL A 105 11.36 -5.73 0.27
N ARG A 106 12.69 -5.89 0.26
CA ARG A 106 13.41 -6.75 -0.69
C ARG A 106 13.82 -8.05 -0.01
N ARG A 107 14.23 -9.06 -0.78
CA ARG A 107 14.82 -10.31 -0.25
C ARG A 107 15.88 -10.08 0.82
N SER A 108 16.70 -9.05 0.65
CA SER A 108 17.81 -8.70 1.53
C SER A 108 17.40 -8.12 2.89
N VAL A 109 16.11 -7.89 3.16
CA VAL A 109 15.66 -7.34 4.44
C VAL A 109 16.12 -8.21 5.60
N THR A 110 16.65 -7.65 6.68
CA THR A 110 17.08 -8.43 7.85
C THR A 110 15.95 -8.60 8.87
N ASP A 111 16.10 -9.54 9.82
CA ASP A 111 15.11 -9.73 10.88
C ASP A 111 15.08 -8.52 11.82
N GLU A 112 16.22 -7.85 12.02
CA GLU A 112 16.34 -6.60 12.77
C GLU A 112 15.58 -5.47 12.07
N GLU A 113 15.68 -5.36 10.74
CA GLU A 113 14.92 -4.37 9.96
C GLU A 113 13.41 -4.64 10.04
N LEU A 114 12.98 -5.90 9.92
CA LEU A 114 11.57 -6.28 10.09
C LEU A 114 11.06 -5.96 11.50
N LYS A 115 11.88 -6.20 12.53
CA LYS A 115 11.55 -5.83 13.91
C LYS A 115 11.44 -4.31 14.08
N ALA A 116 12.37 -3.54 13.53
CA ALA A 116 12.32 -2.08 13.57
C ALA A 116 11.05 -1.54 12.88
N LEU A 117 10.67 -2.11 11.73
CA LEU A 117 9.40 -1.79 11.07
C LEU A 117 8.19 -2.16 11.95
N HIS A 118 8.22 -3.30 12.64
CA HIS A 118 7.16 -3.69 13.57
C HIS A 118 7.00 -2.70 14.72
N GLU A 119 8.11 -2.28 15.32
CA GLU A 119 8.14 -1.29 16.40
C GLU A 119 7.64 0.08 15.93
N ALA A 120 7.97 0.48 14.69
CA ALA A 120 7.43 1.67 14.05
C ALA A 120 5.93 1.60 13.71
N GLY A 121 5.32 0.42 13.81
CA GLY A 121 3.88 0.22 13.64
C GLY A 121 3.47 -0.42 12.32
N VAL A 122 4.41 -0.95 11.53
CA VAL A 122 4.10 -1.73 10.32
C VAL A 122 3.50 -3.08 10.70
N ARG A 123 2.48 -3.53 9.95
CA ARG A 123 1.76 -4.80 10.20
C ARG A 123 1.55 -5.65 8.95
N GLY A 124 2.19 -5.28 7.85
CA GLY A 124 2.11 -6.04 6.60
C GLY A 124 3.14 -5.59 5.58
N VAL A 125 3.27 -6.37 4.52
CA VAL A 125 4.02 -6.00 3.32
C VAL A 125 3.11 -5.96 2.11
N ARG A 126 3.47 -5.19 1.09
CA ARG A 126 2.71 -5.09 -0.16
C ARG A 126 3.46 -5.73 -1.33
N PHE A 127 2.81 -6.67 -1.99
CA PHE A 127 3.25 -7.27 -3.25
C PHE A 127 2.44 -6.69 -4.40
N ASN A 128 3.13 -6.04 -5.33
CA ASN A 128 2.50 -5.40 -6.48
C ASN A 128 2.83 -6.19 -7.75
N PHE A 129 1.80 -6.57 -8.50
CA PHE A 129 1.89 -7.33 -9.75
C PHE A 129 1.48 -6.50 -10.96
N VAL A 130 1.08 -5.24 -10.76
CA VAL A 130 0.71 -4.32 -11.84
C VAL A 130 1.98 -3.87 -12.57
N LYS A 131 2.24 -4.47 -13.73
CA LYS A 131 3.49 -4.33 -14.53
C LYS A 131 3.90 -2.89 -14.85
N ARG A 132 2.93 -1.96 -14.94
CA ARG A 132 3.21 -0.53 -15.17
C ARG A 132 3.72 0.24 -13.94
N LEU A 133 3.68 -0.36 -12.75
CA LEU A 133 4.06 0.29 -11.48
C LEU A 133 5.35 -0.25 -10.88
N VAL A 134 5.67 -1.53 -11.13
CA VAL A 134 6.84 -2.22 -10.58
C VAL A 134 7.37 -3.23 -11.59
N ASP A 135 8.66 -3.56 -11.46
CA ASP A 135 9.28 -4.64 -12.22
C ASP A 135 8.95 -6.02 -11.61
N PHE A 136 9.15 -7.08 -12.39
CA PHE A 136 8.87 -8.46 -11.96
C PHE A 136 9.71 -8.85 -10.72
N THR A 137 9.04 -9.39 -9.70
CA THR A 137 9.71 -10.00 -8.53
C THR A 137 9.49 -11.52 -8.56
N PRO A 138 10.54 -12.34 -8.43
CA PRO A 138 10.42 -13.79 -8.39
C PRO A 138 9.50 -14.28 -7.26
N ARG A 139 8.68 -15.31 -7.54
CA ARG A 139 7.70 -15.85 -6.57
C ARG A 139 8.37 -16.48 -5.34
N ASP A 140 9.56 -17.06 -5.48
CA ASP A 140 10.34 -17.64 -4.37
C ASP A 140 10.77 -16.56 -3.36
N GLU A 141 11.18 -15.38 -3.85
CA GLU A 141 11.50 -14.22 -3.01
C GLU A 141 10.26 -13.76 -2.21
N LEU A 142 9.11 -13.65 -2.88
CA LEU A 142 7.86 -13.24 -2.21
C LEU A 142 7.42 -14.26 -1.16
N MET A 143 7.58 -15.57 -1.43
CA MET A 143 7.29 -16.62 -0.45
C MET A 143 8.24 -16.58 0.74
N GLU A 144 9.52 -16.32 0.53
CA GLU A 144 10.51 -16.18 1.61
C GLU A 144 10.13 -15.01 2.53
N ILE A 145 9.78 -13.86 1.96
CA ILE A 145 9.31 -12.69 2.69
C ILE A 145 8.02 -13.03 3.47
N ALA A 146 7.03 -13.63 2.81
CA ALA A 146 5.77 -14.01 3.44
C ALA A 146 5.96 -14.98 4.62
N GLY A 147 6.88 -15.95 4.48
CA GLY A 147 7.23 -16.89 5.54
C GLY A 147 7.96 -16.25 6.73
N ARG A 148 8.68 -15.15 6.53
CA ARG A 148 9.33 -14.40 7.61
C ARG A 148 8.34 -13.49 8.33
N ILE A 149 7.49 -12.77 7.59
CA ILE A 149 6.53 -11.84 8.19
C ILE A 149 5.35 -12.56 8.87
N SER A 150 5.02 -13.80 8.47
CA SER A 150 3.98 -14.60 9.15
C SER A 150 4.31 -14.84 10.63
N LYS A 151 5.60 -15.01 10.97
CA LYS A 151 6.09 -15.16 12.34
C LYS A 151 5.87 -13.91 13.20
N LEU A 152 5.68 -12.75 12.57
CA LEU A 152 5.39 -11.47 13.24
C LEU A 152 3.88 -11.21 13.36
N GLY A 153 3.02 -12.13 12.89
CA GLY A 153 1.58 -11.93 12.81
C GLY A 153 1.17 -10.89 11.77
N TRP A 154 2.01 -10.64 10.76
CA TRP A 154 1.73 -9.69 9.68
C TRP A 154 0.91 -10.32 8.55
N HIS A 155 0.36 -9.47 7.69
CA HIS A 155 -0.39 -9.86 6.49
C HIS A 155 0.31 -9.40 5.20
N VAL A 156 -0.10 -9.97 4.07
CA VAL A 156 0.32 -9.54 2.74
C VAL A 156 -0.83 -8.77 2.10
N VAL A 157 -0.53 -7.56 1.61
CA VAL A 157 -1.40 -6.81 0.70
C VAL A 157 -1.00 -7.15 -0.74
N ILE A 158 -1.93 -7.62 -1.56
CA ILE A 158 -1.68 -7.90 -2.98
C ILE A 158 -2.39 -6.89 -3.88
N TYR A 159 -1.72 -6.48 -4.94
CA TYR A 159 -2.28 -5.61 -5.98
C TYR A 159 -2.02 -6.16 -7.37
N PHE A 160 -3.07 -6.49 -8.11
CA PHE A 160 -3.03 -7.10 -9.44
C PHE A 160 -4.20 -6.61 -10.31
N GLU A 161 -4.21 -6.96 -11.60
CA GLU A 161 -5.34 -6.70 -12.51
C GLU A 161 -6.22 -7.96 -12.64
N ALA A 162 -7.55 -7.81 -12.70
CA ALA A 162 -8.49 -8.94 -12.59
C ALA A 162 -8.21 -10.09 -13.57
N GLN A 163 -7.76 -9.76 -14.78
CA GLN A 163 -7.38 -10.72 -15.83
C GLN A 163 -6.19 -11.62 -15.47
N ASP A 164 -5.33 -11.19 -14.54
CA ASP A 164 -4.13 -11.92 -14.12
C ASP A 164 -4.42 -12.91 -12.98
N LEU A 165 -5.62 -12.84 -12.35
CA LEU A 165 -5.97 -13.70 -11.22
C LEU A 165 -5.84 -15.21 -11.52
N PRO A 166 -6.25 -15.74 -12.69
CA PRO A 166 -6.05 -17.15 -13.01
C PRO A 166 -4.59 -17.61 -12.90
N GLU A 167 -3.63 -16.77 -13.35
CA GLU A 167 -2.21 -17.10 -13.33
C GLU A 167 -1.57 -16.94 -11.94
N LEU A 168 -2.20 -16.14 -11.07
CA LEU A 168 -1.74 -15.81 -9.72
C LEU A 168 -2.44 -16.64 -8.63
N TRP A 169 -3.51 -17.37 -8.97
CA TRP A 169 -4.34 -18.13 -8.05
C TRP A 169 -3.52 -19.02 -7.11
N ASP A 170 -2.76 -19.96 -7.68
CA ASP A 170 -1.97 -20.92 -6.89
C ASP A 170 -0.97 -20.22 -5.97
N PHE A 171 -0.35 -19.15 -6.45
CA PHE A 171 0.57 -18.36 -5.64
C PHE A 171 -0.15 -17.67 -4.48
N PHE A 172 -1.25 -16.96 -4.73
CA PHE A 172 -1.99 -16.25 -3.69
C PHE A 172 -2.57 -17.18 -2.63
N THR A 173 -3.13 -18.32 -3.04
CA THR A 173 -3.68 -19.33 -2.12
C THR A 173 -2.60 -20.09 -1.35
N SER A 174 -1.33 -20.03 -1.79
CA SER A 174 -0.20 -20.63 -1.07
C SER A 174 0.43 -19.73 0.00
N LEU A 175 0.05 -18.43 0.06
CA LEU A 175 0.63 -17.48 1.01
C LEU A 175 0.31 -17.89 2.46
N PRO A 176 1.30 -17.92 3.37
CA PRO A 176 1.11 -18.39 4.75
C PRO A 176 0.52 -17.32 5.69
N THR A 177 -0.07 -16.27 5.14
CA THR A 177 -0.56 -15.10 5.89
C THR A 177 -1.98 -14.76 5.48
N ILE A 178 -2.67 -13.94 6.28
CA ILE A 178 -3.86 -13.24 5.80
C ILE A 178 -3.49 -12.45 4.54
N VAL A 179 -4.34 -12.52 3.52
CA VAL A 179 -4.20 -11.77 2.27
C VAL A 179 -5.24 -10.66 2.22
N VAL A 180 -4.81 -9.45 1.93
CA VAL A 180 -5.67 -8.28 1.69
C VAL A 180 -5.55 -7.90 0.23
N VAL A 181 -6.68 -7.83 -0.49
CA VAL A 181 -6.67 -7.47 -1.91
C VAL A 181 -6.95 -6.00 -2.11
N ASP A 182 -5.97 -5.28 -2.66
CA ASP A 182 -6.15 -3.88 -3.03
C ASP A 182 -7.20 -3.74 -4.13
N HIS A 183 -8.14 -2.81 -3.90
CA HIS A 183 -9.12 -2.36 -4.89
C HIS A 183 -9.89 -3.52 -5.56
N MET A 184 -10.17 -4.59 -4.79
CA MET A 184 -10.88 -5.79 -5.25
C MET A 184 -10.20 -6.52 -6.42
N GLY A 185 -8.90 -6.29 -6.66
CA GLY A 185 -8.21 -6.85 -7.83
C GLY A 185 -8.58 -6.14 -9.14
N ARG A 186 -9.03 -4.88 -9.07
CA ARG A 186 -9.38 -4.03 -10.23
C ARG A 186 -10.39 -4.70 -11.19
N PRO A 187 -11.59 -5.08 -10.73
CA PRO A 187 -12.63 -5.57 -11.63
C PRO A 187 -13.00 -4.47 -12.64
N ASN A 188 -13.36 -4.87 -13.85
CA ASN A 188 -14.02 -3.96 -14.78
C ASN A 188 -15.47 -3.75 -14.32
N VAL A 189 -15.78 -2.55 -13.81
CA VAL A 189 -17.10 -2.21 -13.25
C VAL A 189 -18.20 -2.05 -14.30
N ASP A 190 -17.85 -2.01 -15.59
CA ASP A 190 -18.83 -2.01 -16.70
C ASP A 190 -19.28 -3.43 -17.06
N LYS A 191 -18.61 -4.48 -16.53
CA LYS A 191 -18.99 -5.88 -16.76
C LYS A 191 -20.03 -6.37 -15.74
N PRO A 192 -20.82 -7.40 -16.09
CA PRO A 192 -21.79 -7.99 -15.16
C PRO A 192 -21.14 -8.53 -13.87
N ILE A 193 -21.85 -8.43 -12.75
CA ILE A 193 -21.42 -8.95 -11.44
C ILE A 193 -21.34 -10.49 -11.39
N ASP A 194 -21.99 -11.17 -12.32
CA ASP A 194 -21.93 -12.63 -12.52
C ASP A 194 -20.96 -13.02 -13.64
N GLY A 195 -20.19 -12.06 -14.16
CA GLY A 195 -19.14 -12.30 -15.15
C GLY A 195 -17.98 -13.15 -14.60
N PRO A 196 -17.26 -13.88 -15.48
CA PRO A 196 -16.29 -14.89 -15.07
C PRO A 196 -15.11 -14.32 -14.25
N GLU A 197 -14.62 -13.13 -14.58
CA GLU A 197 -13.52 -12.47 -13.86
C GLU A 197 -13.91 -12.14 -12.41
N PHE A 198 -15.09 -11.54 -12.21
CA PHE A 198 -15.53 -11.16 -10.86
C PHE A 198 -16.00 -12.38 -10.07
N GLN A 199 -16.62 -13.38 -10.70
CA GLN A 199 -16.96 -14.64 -10.04
C GLN A 199 -15.70 -15.40 -9.57
N LEU A 200 -14.61 -15.37 -10.34
CA LEU A 200 -13.34 -15.94 -9.87
C LEU A 200 -12.80 -15.19 -8.65
N PHE A 201 -12.88 -13.85 -8.64
CA PHE A 201 -12.52 -13.05 -7.47
C PHE A 201 -13.41 -13.36 -6.25
N LEU A 202 -14.73 -13.49 -6.43
CA LEU A 202 -15.63 -13.87 -5.33
C LEU A 202 -15.34 -15.28 -4.81
N LYS A 203 -14.97 -16.21 -5.69
CA LYS A 203 -14.50 -17.55 -5.29
C LYS A 203 -13.24 -17.43 -4.44
N PHE A 204 -12.26 -16.66 -4.89
CA PHE A 204 -11.01 -16.41 -4.16
C PHE A 204 -11.30 -15.91 -2.73
N MET A 205 -12.14 -14.88 -2.58
CA MET A 205 -12.47 -14.30 -1.27
C MET A 205 -13.32 -15.18 -0.35
N ARG A 206 -14.03 -16.19 -0.88
CA ARG A 206 -14.89 -17.10 -0.09
C ARG A 206 -14.14 -18.33 0.40
N GLU A 207 -13.20 -18.81 -0.40
CA GLU A 207 -12.51 -20.08 -0.18
C GLU A 207 -11.13 -19.91 0.48
N HIS A 208 -10.54 -18.72 0.42
CA HIS A 208 -9.16 -18.41 0.85
C HIS A 208 -9.08 -17.06 1.56
#